data_AF-A0A6I9WIH5-F1
#
_entry.id   AF-A0A6I9WIH5-F1
#
_cell.length_a   1.000
_cell.length_b   1.000
_cell.length_c   1.000
_cell.angle_alpha   90.00
_cell.angle_beta   90.00
_cell.angle_gamma   90.00
#
_symmetry.space_group_name_H-M   'P 1'
#
loop_
_entity.id
_entity.type
_entity.pdbx_description
1 polymer ?
#
loop_
_entity_poly.entity_id
_entity_poly.type
_entity_poly.pdbx_seq_one_letter_code
_entity_poly.pdbx_strand_id
1 'polypeptide(L)'
;MQAEVNSILEKSLEKAKEYDRIGNVGKAFAYYILFAELSARRSEIEETFTDVLCEWGMQLAENNKFSDIVRCYKFSLNIYPNNPRMLNNFSAHLLRNNEPIRAIEYLKRALKVDVNFLPAERNLQNAYSMAVDRWHFTMLNDKQRNNAFEQAIRKRISQGYDTVLDVGTGTGLLSLYAKSAGATKIYACECSEAMTLIAKEVFESNNATDIKLIPKLSFDLKVPEDIPERVKLIVTETFDAGLFGELVIPSMINVHMNILDLNGMIIPMGATVYAAAIECEYIRFRSSVIFDKIKDHCLLNFNKVFVLSDDEYYDTENLEKVQINYVTEPQMLFNVNFNNLIELCEFCKDGIKQMLQTKCKYNGIIDGLITWFKLHLDEEITLDSSDGKSCWQFAVFSTIPTACHEDDILTIKAETFKGKLKCSYDMSDARSNENYTVYHLPKEIIAFLNDFDYVRLLTEVGKFQENRKMKYILDTSPFPIYGLTLLKKCNDSGILYYKTDNPILCALIEQIARDSGLHGKVHTISTYKEIPCSLDSVFIHNFDIKGELKDDHDSCYKISRNLLKTNGVLLPEKIFLMGQLVYSEDLPNMVYVQDENVQRSSYLLNTVCNHTV
;
A
#
# COMPACT_ATOMS: atom_id res chain seq x y z
N MET A 1 -22.84 30.79 46.58
CA MET A 1 -22.84 29.62 45.68
C MET A 1 -22.74 30.00 44.19
N GLN A 2 -23.78 30.47 43.50
CA GLN A 2 -23.67 30.75 42.04
C GLN A 2 -22.61 31.82 41.69
N ALA A 3 -22.49 32.88 42.48
CA ALA A 3 -21.46 33.90 42.29
C ALA A 3 -20.03 33.37 42.52
N GLU A 4 -19.86 32.43 43.45
CA GLU A 4 -18.56 31.79 43.72
C GLU A 4 -18.17 30.84 42.59
N VAL A 5 -19.13 30.05 42.08
CA VAL A 5 -18.93 29.19 40.91
C VAL A 5 -18.53 30.04 39.70
N ASN A 6 -19.25 31.13 39.43
CA ASN A 6 -18.90 32.04 38.34
C ASN A 6 -17.50 32.64 38.53
N SER A 7 -17.10 33.02 39.76
CA SER A 7 -15.75 33.52 40.03
C SER A 7 -14.66 32.48 39.76
N ILE A 8 -14.90 31.21 40.09
CA ILE A 8 -13.97 30.10 39.81
C ILE A 8 -13.85 29.88 38.30
N LEU A 9 -14.95 29.93 37.56
CA LEU A 9 -14.95 29.78 36.10
C LEU A 9 -14.18 30.90 35.41
N GLU A 10 -14.37 32.16 35.80
CA GLU A 10 -13.58 33.27 35.25
C GLU A 10 -12.08 33.11 35.52
N LYS A 11 -11.70 32.71 36.74
CA LYS A 11 -10.29 32.40 37.06
C LYS A 11 -9.74 31.23 36.24
N SER A 12 -10.56 30.21 35.96
CA SER A 12 -10.18 29.09 35.10
C SER A 12 -9.91 29.57 33.68
N LEU A 13 -10.81 30.39 33.12
CA LEU A 13 -10.68 30.93 31.77
C LEU A 13 -9.46 31.85 31.63
N GLU A 14 -9.18 32.68 32.64
CA GLU A 14 -7.99 33.54 32.66
C GLU A 14 -6.71 32.70 32.65
N LYS A 15 -6.61 31.68 33.52
CA LYS A 15 -5.48 30.75 33.52
C LYS A 15 -5.34 29.97 32.23
N ALA A 16 -6.44 29.55 31.61
CA ALA A 16 -6.43 28.86 30.34
C ALA A 16 -5.74 29.72 29.26
N LYS A 17 -6.15 30.99 29.15
CA LYS A 17 -5.57 31.97 28.22
C LYS A 17 -4.10 32.28 28.53
N GLU A 18 -3.71 32.32 29.80
CA GLU A 18 -2.30 32.50 30.19
C GLU A 18 -1.42 31.34 29.72
N TYR A 19 -1.85 30.09 30.00
CA TYR A 19 -1.10 28.90 29.60
C TYR A 19 -1.02 28.74 28.08
N ASP A 20 -2.10 29.08 27.38
CA ASP A 20 -2.17 29.09 25.92
C ASP A 20 -1.14 30.06 25.32
N ARG A 21 -1.08 31.30 25.82
CA ARG A 21 -0.11 32.32 25.37
C ARG A 21 1.36 31.92 25.53
N ILE A 22 1.68 31.11 26.54
CA ILE A 22 3.05 30.62 26.77
C ILE A 22 3.33 29.26 26.11
N GLY A 23 2.39 28.75 25.30
CA GLY A 23 2.53 27.48 24.56
C GLY A 23 2.36 26.23 25.42
N ASN A 24 1.85 26.35 26.66
CA ASN A 24 1.59 25.19 27.52
C ASN A 24 0.17 24.66 27.29
N VAL A 25 -0.07 24.15 26.09
CA VAL A 25 -1.39 23.75 25.61
C VAL A 25 -2.03 22.63 26.43
N GLY A 26 -1.27 21.72 27.02
CA GLY A 26 -1.82 20.68 27.91
C GLY A 26 -2.46 21.26 29.18
N LYS A 27 -1.82 22.27 29.81
CA LYS A 27 -2.43 22.98 30.94
C LYS A 27 -3.58 23.88 30.49
N ALA A 28 -3.42 24.57 29.37
CA ALA A 28 -4.49 25.40 28.79
C ALA A 28 -5.75 24.55 28.58
N PHE A 29 -5.62 23.38 27.96
CA PHE A 29 -6.69 22.43 27.72
C PHE A 29 -7.41 22.03 29.01
N ALA A 30 -6.67 21.69 30.07
CA ALA A 30 -7.26 21.31 31.35
C ALA A 30 -8.13 22.42 31.97
N TYR A 31 -7.70 23.69 31.90
CA TYR A 31 -8.48 24.82 32.41
C TYR A 31 -9.65 25.20 31.48
N TYR A 32 -9.46 25.08 30.16
CA TYR A 32 -10.53 25.26 29.18
C TYR A 32 -11.63 24.20 29.33
N ILE A 33 -11.29 22.94 29.61
CA ILE A 33 -12.26 21.86 29.93
C ILE A 33 -13.13 22.26 31.11
N LEU A 34 -12.52 22.67 32.23
CA LEU A 34 -13.28 23.01 33.44
C LEU A 34 -14.31 24.12 33.15
N PHE A 35 -13.93 25.12 32.34
CA PHE A 35 -14.86 26.16 31.91
C PHE A 35 -15.95 25.61 30.99
N ALA A 36 -15.57 24.83 29.96
CA ALA A 36 -16.49 24.31 28.95
C ALA A 36 -17.56 23.36 29.52
N GLU A 37 -17.20 22.57 30.54
CA GLU A 37 -18.08 21.60 31.19
C GLU A 37 -19.12 22.28 32.09
N LEU A 38 -18.70 23.30 32.85
CA LEU A 38 -19.51 23.87 33.94
C LEU A 38 -20.18 25.20 33.58
N SER A 39 -19.71 25.90 32.55
CA SER A 39 -20.20 27.22 32.18
C SER A 39 -21.32 27.16 31.14
N ALA A 40 -22.40 27.94 31.36
CA ALA A 40 -23.40 28.19 30.32
C ALA A 40 -22.85 28.97 29.12
N ARG A 41 -21.69 29.63 29.27
CA ARG A 41 -21.01 30.44 28.25
C ARG A 41 -19.99 29.66 27.43
N ARG A 42 -20.05 28.32 27.46
CA ARG A 42 -19.09 27.45 26.76
C ARG A 42 -18.99 27.72 25.26
N SER A 43 -20.09 28.11 24.60
CA SER A 43 -20.08 28.46 23.17
C SER A 43 -19.16 29.64 22.83
N GLU A 44 -18.86 30.54 23.79
CA GLU A 44 -17.94 31.67 23.58
C GLU A 44 -16.48 31.23 23.37
N ILE A 45 -16.13 30.02 23.81
CA ILE A 45 -14.75 29.51 23.78
C ILE A 45 -14.59 28.30 22.86
N GLU A 46 -15.63 27.86 22.15
CA GLU A 46 -15.61 26.61 21.38
C GLU A 46 -14.48 26.58 20.34
N GLU A 47 -14.27 27.68 19.63
CA GLU A 47 -13.20 27.79 18.62
C GLU A 47 -11.81 27.67 19.25
N THR A 48 -11.50 28.48 20.25
CA THR A 48 -10.20 28.44 20.96
C THR A 48 -9.98 27.10 21.67
N PHE A 49 -11.03 26.54 22.29
CA PHE A 49 -10.99 25.21 22.88
C PHE A 49 -10.62 24.16 21.83
N THR A 50 -11.20 24.25 20.64
CA THR A 50 -10.91 23.34 19.51
C THR A 50 -9.45 23.48 19.08
N ASP A 51 -8.94 24.69 18.92
CA ASP A 51 -7.55 24.95 18.51
C ASP A 51 -6.56 24.32 19.51
N VAL A 52 -6.76 24.57 20.80
CA VAL A 52 -5.92 24.05 21.88
C VAL A 52 -6.00 22.52 21.95
N LEU A 53 -7.19 21.93 21.76
CA LEU A 53 -7.34 20.47 21.70
C LEU A 53 -6.58 19.87 20.51
N CYS A 54 -6.64 20.50 19.33
CA CYS A 54 -5.94 20.02 18.15
C CYS A 54 -4.41 20.03 18.37
N GLU A 55 -3.88 21.13 18.88
CA GLU A 55 -2.44 21.25 19.17
C GLU A 55 -2.00 20.28 20.28
N TRP A 56 -2.80 20.15 21.35
CA TRP A 56 -2.51 19.18 22.40
C TRP A 56 -2.56 17.74 21.90
N GLY A 57 -3.53 17.41 21.04
CA GLY A 57 -3.64 16.11 20.39
C GLY A 57 -2.40 15.77 19.55
N MET A 58 -1.83 16.75 18.85
CA MET A 58 -0.56 16.59 18.13
C MET A 58 0.61 16.32 19.07
N GLN A 59 0.77 17.11 20.15
CA GLN A 59 1.85 16.87 21.13
C GLN A 59 1.74 15.50 21.78
N LEU A 60 0.52 15.03 22.08
CA LEU A 60 0.30 13.68 22.57
C LEU A 60 0.69 12.62 21.53
N ALA A 61 0.43 12.85 20.25
CA ALA A 61 0.78 11.92 19.17
C ALA A 61 2.30 11.81 19.01
N GLU A 62 3.04 12.93 19.06
CA GLU A 62 4.51 12.94 19.05
C GLU A 62 5.12 12.15 20.22
N ASN A 63 4.41 12.08 21.35
CA ASN A 63 4.81 11.32 22.53
C ASN A 63 4.21 9.90 22.57
N ASN A 64 3.61 9.41 21.48
CA ASN A 64 2.96 8.10 21.38
C ASN A 64 1.86 7.83 22.43
N LYS A 65 1.15 8.88 22.86
CA LYS A 65 0.08 8.81 23.90
C LYS A 65 -1.31 8.72 23.30
N PHE A 66 -1.55 7.73 22.43
CA PHE A 66 -2.83 7.59 21.70
C PHE A 66 -4.05 7.39 22.63
N SER A 67 -3.89 6.67 23.74
CA SER A 67 -4.97 6.47 24.72
C SER A 67 -5.46 7.79 25.35
N ASP A 68 -4.54 8.73 25.60
CA ASP A 68 -4.88 10.05 26.12
C ASP A 68 -5.56 10.91 25.05
N ILE A 69 -5.15 10.80 23.77
CA ILE A 69 -5.83 11.45 22.64
C ILE A 69 -7.29 11.00 22.59
N VAL A 70 -7.54 9.68 22.59
CA VAL A 70 -8.90 9.12 22.58
C VAL A 70 -9.73 9.65 23.74
N ARG A 71 -9.16 9.72 24.96
CA ARG A 71 -9.85 10.27 26.13
C ARG A 71 -10.20 11.75 25.95
N CYS A 72 -9.24 12.58 25.53
CA CYS A 72 -9.40 14.02 25.36
C CYS A 72 -10.48 14.34 24.32
N TYR A 73 -10.43 13.68 23.16
CA TYR A 73 -11.40 13.91 22.08
C TYR A 73 -12.79 13.38 22.42
N LYS A 74 -12.93 12.17 22.99
CA LYS A 74 -14.24 11.66 23.41
C LYS A 74 -14.89 12.58 24.45
N PHE A 75 -14.13 13.04 25.44
CA PHE A 75 -14.65 13.97 26.44
C PHE A 75 -15.06 15.31 25.83
N SER A 76 -14.22 15.87 24.96
CA SER A 76 -14.51 17.13 24.26
C SER A 76 -15.75 17.04 23.36
N LEU A 77 -15.93 15.91 22.67
CA LEU A 77 -17.11 15.63 21.86
C LEU A 77 -18.36 15.34 22.70
N ASN A 78 -18.25 15.03 24.00
CA ASN A 78 -19.43 15.02 24.88
C ASN A 78 -19.91 16.45 25.19
N ILE A 79 -18.99 17.42 25.23
CA ILE A 79 -19.34 18.84 25.44
C ILE A 79 -19.83 19.48 24.14
N TYR A 80 -19.13 19.24 23.03
CA TYR A 80 -19.42 19.79 21.69
C TYR A 80 -19.63 18.66 20.66
N PRO A 81 -20.77 17.94 20.70
CA PRO A 81 -20.99 16.72 19.91
C PRO A 81 -21.03 16.90 18.40
N ASN A 82 -21.28 18.13 17.96
CA ASN A 82 -21.46 18.49 16.55
C ASN A 82 -20.32 19.36 16.02
N ASN A 83 -19.18 19.49 16.71
CA ASN A 83 -18.08 20.30 16.20
C ASN A 83 -17.34 19.55 15.06
N PRO A 84 -17.43 20.00 13.78
CA PRO A 84 -16.88 19.25 12.66
C PRO A 84 -15.34 19.21 12.68
N ARG A 85 -14.69 20.27 13.18
CA ARG A 85 -13.23 20.33 13.31
C ARG A 85 -12.70 19.30 14.32
N MET A 86 -13.37 19.14 15.47
CA MET A 86 -13.01 18.11 16.46
C MET A 86 -13.23 16.70 15.91
N LEU A 87 -14.37 16.46 15.27
CA LEU A 87 -14.70 15.16 14.66
C LEU A 87 -13.65 14.76 13.61
N ASN A 88 -13.29 15.69 12.72
CA ASN A 88 -12.27 15.44 11.70
C ASN A 88 -10.87 15.25 12.28
N ASN A 89 -10.44 16.09 13.22
CA ASN A 89 -9.11 15.93 13.83
C ASN A 89 -9.00 14.63 14.63
N PHE A 90 -10.04 14.25 15.37
CA PHE A 90 -10.05 12.95 16.05
C PHE A 90 -9.93 11.81 15.04
N SER A 91 -10.69 11.88 13.94
CA SER A 91 -10.63 10.90 12.86
C SER A 91 -9.24 10.81 12.23
N ALA A 92 -8.56 11.94 12.02
CA ALA A 92 -7.19 11.94 11.54
C ALA A 92 -6.21 11.24 12.51
N HIS A 93 -6.42 11.34 13.83
CA HIS A 93 -5.65 10.54 14.79
C HIS A 93 -5.99 9.04 14.72
N LEU A 94 -7.28 8.70 14.57
CA LEU A 94 -7.72 7.30 14.39
C LEU A 94 -7.08 6.68 13.14
N LEU A 95 -7.06 7.41 12.01
CA LEU A 95 -6.43 6.95 10.76
C LEU A 95 -4.92 6.75 10.94
N ARG A 96 -4.21 7.68 11.58
CA ARG A 96 -2.78 7.50 11.90
C ARG A 96 -2.49 6.31 12.81
N ASN A 97 -3.48 5.84 13.57
CA ASN A 97 -3.39 4.65 14.42
C ASN A 97 -4.01 3.39 13.75
N ASN A 98 -4.21 3.41 12.43
CA ASN A 98 -4.80 2.30 11.66
C ASN A 98 -6.20 1.87 12.15
N GLU A 99 -7.04 2.82 12.56
CA GLU A 99 -8.44 2.58 12.96
C GLU A 99 -9.46 3.23 11.99
N PRO A 100 -9.50 2.81 10.71
CA PRO A 100 -10.33 3.46 9.70
C PRO A 100 -11.84 3.30 9.95
N ILE A 101 -12.28 2.16 10.47
CA ILE A 101 -13.72 1.90 10.74
C ILE A 101 -14.27 2.88 11.77
N ARG A 102 -13.54 3.10 12.87
CA ARG A 102 -13.91 4.10 13.87
C ARG A 102 -13.85 5.51 13.30
N ALA A 103 -12.86 5.82 12.47
CA ALA A 103 -12.76 7.13 11.81
C ALA A 103 -13.98 7.43 10.93
N ILE A 104 -14.46 6.46 10.14
CA ILE A 104 -15.63 6.59 9.26
C ILE A 104 -16.86 7.07 10.06
N GLU A 105 -17.07 6.57 11.28
CA GLU A 105 -18.19 6.98 12.14
C GLU A 105 -18.17 8.49 12.43
N TYR A 106 -17.02 9.01 12.89
CA TYR A 106 -16.87 10.43 13.23
C TYR A 106 -16.86 11.33 11.99
N LEU A 107 -16.30 10.86 10.87
CA LEU A 107 -16.27 11.61 9.61
C LEU A 107 -17.67 11.75 9.00
N LYS A 108 -18.45 10.66 8.98
CA LYS A 108 -19.88 10.72 8.58
C LYS A 108 -20.68 11.67 9.46
N ARG A 109 -20.40 11.70 10.78
CA ARG A 109 -21.01 12.67 11.70
C ARG A 109 -20.60 14.11 11.37
N ALA A 110 -19.33 14.36 11.03
CA ALA A 110 -18.86 15.69 10.66
C ALA A 110 -19.58 16.20 9.40
N LEU A 111 -19.69 15.36 8.37
CA LEU A 111 -20.36 15.70 7.11
C LEU A 111 -21.89 15.82 7.25
N LYS A 112 -22.49 15.18 8.26
CA LYS A 112 -23.89 15.40 8.59
C LYS A 112 -24.13 16.80 9.18
N VAL A 113 -23.15 17.36 9.88
CA VAL A 113 -23.23 18.72 10.42
C VAL A 113 -22.89 19.76 9.36
N ASP A 114 -21.82 19.53 8.60
CA ASP A 114 -21.37 20.40 7.51
C ASP A 114 -21.00 19.56 6.29
N VAL A 115 -21.92 19.51 5.33
CA VAL A 115 -21.79 18.73 4.08
C VAL A 115 -20.61 19.21 3.22
N ASN A 116 -20.20 20.47 3.35
CA ASN A 116 -19.12 21.05 2.54
C ASN A 116 -17.79 21.10 3.30
N PHE A 117 -17.67 20.37 4.42
CA PHE A 117 -16.43 20.34 5.19
C PHE A 117 -15.38 19.43 4.52
N LEU A 118 -14.69 19.99 3.52
CA LEU A 118 -13.71 19.31 2.66
C LEU A 118 -12.67 18.47 3.42
N PRO A 119 -12.09 18.90 4.56
CA PRO A 119 -11.15 18.06 5.31
C PRO A 119 -11.75 16.72 5.75
N ALA A 120 -13.02 16.71 6.17
CA ALA A 120 -13.71 15.49 6.57
C ALA A 120 -14.07 14.61 5.37
N GLU A 121 -14.46 15.20 4.24
CA GLU A 121 -14.69 14.46 2.99
C GLU A 121 -13.41 13.75 2.53
N ARG A 122 -12.28 14.47 2.47
CA ARG A 122 -10.97 13.92 2.13
C ARG A 122 -10.59 12.76 3.06
N ASN A 123 -10.68 12.98 4.37
CA ASN A 123 -10.35 11.95 5.34
C ASN A 123 -11.31 10.76 5.28
N LEU A 124 -12.57 10.95 4.88
CA LEU A 124 -13.52 9.86 4.68
C LEU A 124 -13.13 8.98 3.50
N GLN A 125 -12.73 9.59 2.38
CA GLN A 125 -12.23 8.83 1.23
C GLN A 125 -10.94 8.07 1.56
N ASN A 126 -10.04 8.68 2.34
CA ASN A 126 -8.85 8.00 2.84
C ASN A 126 -9.25 6.83 3.76
N ALA A 127 -10.18 7.04 4.69
CA ALA A 127 -10.67 6.00 5.59
C ALA A 127 -11.28 4.81 4.84
N TYR A 128 -12.05 5.06 3.78
CA TYR A 128 -12.57 3.99 2.92
C TYR A 128 -11.45 3.24 2.20
N SER A 129 -10.47 3.95 1.67
CA SER A 129 -9.32 3.35 0.99
C SER A 129 -8.46 2.50 1.93
N MET A 130 -8.39 2.86 3.22
CA MET A 130 -7.69 2.10 4.25
C MET A 130 -8.51 0.92 4.79
N ALA A 131 -9.83 1.03 4.78
CA ALA A 131 -10.73 0.00 5.33
C ALA A 131 -10.92 -1.19 4.38
N VAL A 132 -10.94 -0.93 3.07
CA VAL A 132 -11.21 -1.93 2.04
C VAL A 132 -10.15 -1.81 0.96
N ASP A 133 -9.41 -2.88 0.76
CA ASP A 133 -8.41 -2.92 -0.30
C ASP A 133 -9.07 -2.87 -1.68
N ARG A 134 -8.42 -2.16 -2.61
CA ARG A 134 -8.99 -1.86 -3.93
C ARG A 134 -9.12 -3.09 -4.84
N TRP A 135 -8.34 -4.13 -4.60
CA TRP A 135 -8.40 -5.36 -5.39
C TRP A 135 -9.74 -6.09 -5.23
N HIS A 136 -10.51 -5.86 -4.15
CA HIS A 136 -11.89 -6.40 -4.04
C HIS A 136 -12.80 -5.98 -5.20
N PHE A 137 -12.66 -4.77 -5.72
CA PHE A 137 -13.48 -4.29 -6.84
C PHE A 137 -13.15 -5.04 -8.13
N THR A 138 -11.86 -5.13 -8.47
CA THR A 138 -11.40 -5.83 -9.67
C THR A 138 -11.69 -7.33 -9.60
N MET A 139 -11.58 -7.94 -8.42
CA MET A 139 -11.97 -9.32 -8.17
C MET A 139 -13.46 -9.57 -8.40
N LEU A 140 -14.32 -8.68 -7.90
CA LEU A 140 -15.77 -8.82 -8.08
C LEU A 140 -16.18 -8.58 -9.55
N ASN A 141 -15.43 -7.76 -10.28
CA ASN A 141 -15.63 -7.57 -11.71
C ASN A 141 -15.02 -8.67 -12.59
N ASP A 142 -14.21 -9.58 -12.04
CA ASP A 142 -13.68 -10.73 -12.77
C ASP A 142 -14.77 -11.80 -12.96
N LYS A 143 -15.56 -11.60 -14.01
CA LYS A 143 -16.68 -12.47 -14.37
C LYS A 143 -16.24 -13.89 -14.71
N GLN A 144 -15.06 -14.08 -15.32
CA GLN A 144 -14.56 -15.40 -15.68
C GLN A 144 -14.25 -16.21 -14.43
N ARG A 145 -13.51 -15.61 -13.49
CA ARG A 145 -13.21 -16.19 -12.18
C ARG A 145 -14.49 -16.52 -11.42
N ASN A 146 -15.39 -15.55 -11.30
CA ASN A 146 -16.64 -15.71 -10.57
C ASN A 146 -17.48 -16.88 -11.10
N ASN A 147 -17.63 -16.99 -12.43
CA ASN A 147 -18.35 -18.09 -13.06
C ASN A 147 -17.68 -19.44 -12.86
N ALA A 148 -16.34 -19.49 -12.92
CA ALA A 148 -15.58 -20.72 -12.72
C ALA A 148 -15.75 -21.26 -11.29
N PHE A 149 -15.66 -20.38 -10.28
CA PHE A 149 -15.94 -20.76 -8.89
C PHE A 149 -17.40 -21.20 -8.70
N GLU A 150 -18.38 -20.46 -9.24
CA GLU A 150 -19.80 -20.86 -9.15
C GLU A 150 -20.01 -22.29 -9.67
N GLN A 151 -19.44 -22.61 -10.84
CA GLN A 151 -19.56 -23.92 -11.47
C GLN A 151 -18.91 -25.03 -10.64
N ALA A 152 -17.67 -24.83 -10.18
CA ALA A 152 -16.95 -25.81 -9.37
C ALA A 152 -17.68 -26.09 -8.04
N ILE A 153 -18.13 -25.05 -7.35
CA ILE A 153 -18.89 -25.15 -6.09
C ILE A 153 -20.20 -25.91 -6.32
N ARG A 154 -20.95 -25.56 -7.36
CA ARG A 154 -22.22 -26.22 -7.70
C ARG A 154 -22.02 -27.70 -8.02
N LYS A 155 -20.98 -28.04 -8.78
CA LYS A 155 -20.63 -29.43 -9.09
C LYS A 155 -20.35 -30.23 -7.82
N ARG A 156 -19.52 -29.74 -6.89
CA ARG A 156 -19.22 -30.45 -5.63
C ARG A 156 -20.44 -30.59 -4.73
N ILE A 157 -21.26 -29.55 -4.59
CA ILE A 157 -22.48 -29.65 -3.78
C ILE A 157 -23.44 -30.72 -4.35
N SER A 158 -23.57 -30.81 -5.68
CA SER A 158 -24.39 -31.85 -6.34
C SER A 158 -23.87 -33.28 -6.10
N GLN A 159 -22.59 -33.43 -5.75
CA GLN A 159 -21.94 -34.70 -5.42
C GLN A 159 -22.06 -35.06 -3.93
N GLY A 160 -22.74 -34.23 -3.11
CA GLY A 160 -22.97 -34.49 -1.68
C GLY A 160 -22.02 -33.80 -0.71
N TYR A 161 -21.19 -32.88 -1.21
CA TYR A 161 -20.34 -32.00 -0.39
C TYR A 161 -21.13 -30.76 0.08
N ASP A 162 -22.17 -31.00 0.87
CA ASP A 162 -23.25 -30.04 1.16
C ASP A 162 -23.07 -29.22 2.45
N THR A 163 -22.04 -29.50 3.26
CA THR A 163 -21.63 -28.66 4.39
C THR A 163 -20.35 -27.91 4.02
N VAL A 164 -20.42 -26.57 4.02
CA VAL A 164 -19.41 -25.69 3.40
C VAL A 164 -18.81 -24.73 4.41
N LEU A 165 -17.48 -24.57 4.37
CA LEU A 165 -16.77 -23.44 4.96
C LEU A 165 -16.10 -22.62 3.84
N ASP A 166 -16.44 -21.33 3.79
CA ASP A 166 -15.80 -20.33 2.95
C ASP A 166 -14.73 -19.58 3.76
N VAL A 167 -13.46 -19.80 3.43
CA VAL A 167 -12.29 -19.25 4.13
C VAL A 167 -11.85 -17.97 3.44
N GLY A 168 -11.82 -16.85 4.17
CA GLY A 168 -11.56 -15.53 3.58
C GLY A 168 -12.74 -15.09 2.72
N THR A 169 -13.94 -15.11 3.30
CA THR A 169 -15.20 -14.94 2.55
C THR A 169 -15.29 -13.58 1.83
N GLY A 170 -14.55 -12.56 2.28
CA GLY A 170 -14.61 -11.22 1.73
C GLY A 170 -16.03 -10.67 1.79
N THR A 171 -16.67 -10.45 0.63
CA THR A 171 -18.06 -9.99 0.55
C THR A 171 -19.10 -11.10 0.75
N GLY A 172 -18.69 -12.37 0.81
CA GLY A 172 -19.58 -13.51 0.92
C GLY A 172 -20.02 -14.12 -0.40
N LEU A 173 -19.43 -13.73 -1.53
CA LEU A 173 -19.86 -14.16 -2.87
C LEU A 173 -19.84 -15.69 -3.02
N LEU A 174 -18.77 -16.36 -2.60
CA LEU A 174 -18.63 -17.82 -2.73
C LEU A 174 -19.62 -18.57 -1.83
N SER A 175 -19.84 -18.06 -0.61
CA SER A 175 -20.90 -18.53 0.29
C SER A 175 -22.30 -18.41 -0.33
N LEU A 176 -22.59 -17.33 -1.06
CA LEU A 176 -23.85 -17.17 -1.80
C LEU A 176 -23.99 -18.17 -2.94
N TYR A 177 -22.90 -18.50 -3.65
CA TYR A 177 -22.91 -19.58 -4.64
C TYR A 177 -23.23 -20.93 -4.01
N ALA A 178 -22.59 -21.26 -2.88
CA ALA A 178 -22.88 -22.48 -2.13
C ALA A 178 -24.35 -22.56 -1.71
N LYS A 179 -24.92 -21.47 -1.19
CA LYS A 179 -26.34 -21.38 -0.84
C LYS A 179 -27.23 -21.62 -2.06
N SER A 180 -26.93 -20.98 -3.19
CA SER A 180 -27.69 -21.14 -4.43
C SER A 180 -27.60 -22.54 -5.05
N ALA A 181 -26.53 -23.27 -4.73
CA ALA A 181 -26.33 -24.66 -5.16
C ALA A 181 -27.03 -25.67 -4.24
N GLY A 182 -27.59 -25.24 -3.11
CA GLY A 182 -28.34 -26.08 -2.19
C GLY A 182 -27.51 -26.69 -1.05
N ALA A 183 -26.38 -26.08 -0.68
CA ALA A 183 -25.66 -26.47 0.54
C ALA A 183 -26.59 -26.40 1.77
N THR A 184 -26.47 -27.38 2.66
CA THR A 184 -27.34 -27.54 3.84
C THR A 184 -26.87 -26.72 5.03
N LYS A 185 -25.55 -26.55 5.19
CA LYS A 185 -24.94 -25.69 6.22
C LYS A 185 -23.77 -24.93 5.62
N ILE A 186 -23.72 -23.62 5.86
CA ILE A 186 -22.70 -22.74 5.30
C ILE A 186 -22.11 -21.88 6.42
N TYR A 187 -20.80 -21.92 6.53
CA TYR A 187 -20.01 -21.10 7.44
C TYR A 187 -19.11 -20.20 6.59
N ALA A 188 -19.02 -18.93 6.95
CA ALA A 188 -18.18 -17.95 6.27
C ALA A 188 -17.20 -17.37 7.29
N CYS A 189 -15.90 -17.45 7.02
CA CYS A 189 -14.84 -16.99 7.92
C CYS A 189 -14.16 -15.76 7.34
N GLU A 190 -14.10 -14.67 8.11
CA GLU A 190 -13.48 -13.41 7.72
C GLU A 190 -12.82 -12.75 8.94
N CYS A 191 -11.61 -12.24 8.82
CA CYS A 191 -10.92 -11.58 9.93
C CYS A 191 -10.98 -10.05 9.87
N SER A 192 -11.15 -9.47 8.67
CA SER A 192 -11.28 -8.04 8.49
C SER A 192 -12.62 -7.56 9.06
N GLU A 193 -12.56 -6.59 9.97
CA GLU A 193 -13.74 -5.95 10.55
C GLU A 193 -14.59 -5.30 9.45
N ALA A 194 -13.94 -4.63 8.48
CA ALA A 194 -14.61 -3.99 7.35
C ALA A 194 -15.37 -5.01 6.50
N MET A 195 -14.70 -6.10 6.11
CA MET A 195 -15.30 -7.12 5.25
C MET A 195 -16.37 -7.92 5.97
N THR A 196 -16.23 -8.16 7.28
CA THR A 196 -17.29 -8.78 8.10
C THR A 196 -18.57 -7.94 8.08
N LEU A 197 -18.46 -6.62 8.25
CA LEU A 197 -19.61 -5.72 8.19
C LEU A 197 -20.26 -5.74 6.79
N ILE A 198 -19.45 -5.72 5.74
CA ILE A 198 -19.92 -5.79 4.35
C ILE A 198 -20.60 -7.14 4.07
N ALA A 199 -19.97 -8.27 4.39
CA ALA A 199 -20.52 -9.61 4.18
C ALA A 199 -21.87 -9.78 4.88
N LYS A 200 -21.99 -9.28 6.12
CA LYS A 200 -23.23 -9.31 6.87
C LYS A 200 -24.36 -8.57 6.12
N GLU A 201 -24.09 -7.34 5.67
CA GLU A 201 -25.08 -6.54 4.92
C GLU A 201 -25.42 -7.17 3.57
N VAL A 202 -24.45 -7.78 2.89
CA VAL A 202 -24.65 -8.54 1.64
C VAL A 202 -25.55 -9.77 1.89
N PHE A 203 -25.31 -10.54 2.95
CA PHE A 203 -26.13 -11.69 3.30
C PHE A 203 -27.57 -11.30 3.67
N GLU A 204 -27.74 -10.24 4.47
CA GLU A 204 -29.06 -9.70 4.81
C GLU A 204 -29.82 -9.27 3.54
N SER A 205 -29.17 -8.51 2.66
CA SER A 205 -29.76 -8.02 1.40
C SER A 205 -30.13 -9.15 0.43
N ASN A 206 -29.46 -10.31 0.54
CA ASN A 206 -29.71 -11.49 -0.29
C ASN A 206 -30.64 -12.54 0.36
N ASN A 207 -31.26 -12.24 1.51
CA ASN A 207 -32.04 -13.19 2.30
C ASN A 207 -31.26 -14.49 2.61
N ALA A 208 -29.98 -14.34 2.95
CA ALA A 208 -29.02 -15.41 3.20
C ALA A 208 -28.52 -15.41 4.66
N THR A 209 -29.39 -15.01 5.60
CA THR A 209 -29.07 -14.87 7.03
C THR A 209 -28.83 -16.20 7.77
N ASP A 210 -29.10 -17.32 7.11
CA ASP A 210 -28.78 -18.69 7.54
C ASP A 210 -27.30 -19.06 7.33
N ILE A 211 -26.54 -18.27 6.56
CA ILE A 211 -25.08 -18.38 6.48
C ILE A 211 -24.49 -17.88 7.80
N LYS A 212 -23.73 -18.72 8.50
CA LYS A 212 -23.08 -18.33 9.76
C LYS A 212 -21.75 -17.62 9.46
N LEU A 213 -21.76 -16.28 9.54
CA LEU A 213 -20.54 -15.46 9.48
C LEU A 213 -19.76 -15.52 10.81
N ILE A 214 -18.46 -15.81 10.74
CA ILE A 214 -17.56 -15.99 11.86
C ILE A 214 -16.39 -14.99 11.72
N PRO A 215 -16.34 -13.93 12.54
CA PRO A 215 -15.32 -12.87 12.45
C PRO A 215 -13.99 -13.32 13.07
N LYS A 216 -13.30 -14.27 12.42
CA LYS A 216 -12.05 -14.88 12.89
C LYS A 216 -11.11 -15.15 11.72
N LEU A 217 -9.84 -15.35 12.04
CA LEU A 217 -8.91 -16.03 11.14
C LEU A 217 -9.26 -17.53 11.09
N SER A 218 -9.01 -18.17 9.95
CA SER A 218 -9.20 -19.63 9.80
C SER A 218 -8.41 -20.43 10.83
N PHE A 219 -7.22 -19.95 11.19
CA PHE A 219 -6.34 -20.55 12.21
C PHE A 219 -6.98 -20.67 13.60
N ASP A 220 -7.92 -19.78 13.92
CA ASP A 220 -8.56 -19.68 15.24
C ASP A 220 -9.90 -20.41 15.30
N LEU A 221 -10.36 -20.99 14.18
CA LEU A 221 -11.60 -21.75 14.13
C LEU A 221 -11.49 -23.05 14.92
N LYS A 222 -12.53 -23.35 15.69
CA LYS A 222 -12.60 -24.56 16.50
C LYS A 222 -13.90 -25.33 16.29
N VAL A 223 -13.78 -26.66 16.27
CA VAL A 223 -14.90 -27.59 16.36
C VAL A 223 -14.93 -28.17 17.78
N PRO A 224 -16.04 -28.10 18.54
CA PRO A 224 -17.38 -27.68 18.13
C PRO A 224 -17.75 -26.21 18.40
N GLU A 225 -16.85 -25.39 18.96
CA GLU A 225 -17.15 -24.03 19.46
C GLU A 225 -17.68 -23.07 18.37
N ASP A 226 -16.95 -22.96 17.26
CA ASP A 226 -17.30 -22.08 16.15
C ASP A 226 -18.15 -22.80 15.10
N ILE A 227 -17.84 -24.07 14.84
CA ILE A 227 -18.52 -24.91 13.88
C ILE A 227 -18.91 -26.22 14.59
N PRO A 228 -20.18 -26.65 14.59
CA PRO A 228 -20.63 -27.81 15.35
C PRO A 228 -19.94 -29.13 14.98
N GLU A 229 -19.60 -29.30 13.71
CA GLU A 229 -19.00 -30.51 13.14
C GLU A 229 -18.08 -30.15 11.97
N ARG A 230 -17.19 -31.08 11.61
CA ARG A 230 -16.31 -30.91 10.45
C ARG A 230 -17.13 -30.78 9.15
N VAL A 231 -16.65 -29.95 8.23
CA VAL A 231 -17.33 -29.66 6.96
C VAL A 231 -16.81 -30.55 5.85
N LYS A 232 -17.64 -30.81 4.85
CA LYS A 232 -17.26 -31.62 3.69
C LYS A 232 -16.59 -30.80 2.59
N LEU A 233 -16.90 -29.51 2.47
CA LEU A 233 -16.33 -28.63 1.44
C LEU A 233 -15.66 -27.42 2.07
N ILE A 234 -14.43 -27.17 1.68
CA ILE A 234 -13.75 -25.88 1.89
C ILE A 234 -13.72 -25.17 0.55
N VAL A 235 -14.05 -23.89 0.57
CA VAL A 235 -13.82 -22.98 -0.56
C VAL A 235 -12.95 -21.85 -0.06
N THR A 236 -11.94 -21.47 -0.83
CA THR A 236 -11.05 -20.36 -0.48
C THR A 236 -10.60 -19.64 -1.75
N GLU A 237 -10.43 -18.33 -1.66
CA GLU A 237 -9.83 -17.50 -2.70
C GLU A 237 -8.91 -16.49 -2.00
N THR A 238 -7.88 -17.03 -1.35
CA THR A 238 -6.87 -16.29 -0.57
C THR A 238 -5.52 -16.46 -1.26
N PHE A 239 -5.46 -16.03 -2.53
CA PHE A 239 -4.30 -16.21 -3.41
C PHE A 239 -3.87 -14.86 -3.96
N ASP A 240 -2.58 -14.54 -3.81
CA ASP A 240 -1.98 -13.37 -4.41
C ASP A 240 -1.21 -13.71 -5.70
N ALA A 241 -0.54 -12.71 -6.30
CA ALA A 241 0.21 -12.87 -7.55
C ALA A 241 1.31 -13.96 -7.48
N GLY A 242 1.90 -14.17 -6.29
CA GLY A 242 2.89 -15.23 -6.03
C GLY A 242 2.28 -16.51 -5.47
N LEU A 243 0.95 -16.65 -5.56
CA LEU A 243 0.09 -17.73 -5.04
C LEU A 243 0.03 -17.85 -3.50
N PHE A 244 1.13 -17.60 -2.79
CA PHE A 244 1.27 -17.96 -1.38
C PHE A 244 1.29 -16.80 -0.38
N GLY A 245 1.35 -15.54 -0.83
CA GLY A 245 1.61 -14.41 0.06
C GLY A 245 0.51 -14.11 1.07
N GLU A 246 -0.68 -14.68 0.88
CA GLU A 246 -1.80 -14.67 1.84
C GLU A 246 -1.83 -15.89 2.77
N LEU A 247 -0.70 -16.58 2.95
CA LEU A 247 -0.54 -17.71 3.87
C LEU A 247 -1.50 -18.89 3.60
N VAL A 248 -1.82 -19.12 2.33
CA VAL A 248 -2.75 -20.19 1.95
C VAL A 248 -2.27 -21.58 2.38
N ILE A 249 -0.98 -21.88 2.29
CA ILE A 249 -0.45 -23.21 2.67
C ILE A 249 -0.65 -23.50 4.17
N PRO A 250 -0.19 -22.64 5.11
CA PRO A 250 -0.50 -22.83 6.52
C PRO A 250 -2.01 -22.88 6.82
N SER A 251 -2.82 -22.03 6.15
CA SER A 251 -4.28 -22.01 6.32
C SER A 251 -4.89 -23.36 5.93
N MET A 252 -4.52 -23.91 4.77
CA MET A 252 -5.01 -25.21 4.31
C MET A 252 -4.58 -26.36 5.22
N ILE A 253 -3.34 -26.35 5.74
CA ILE A 253 -2.89 -27.34 6.72
C ILE A 253 -3.78 -27.30 7.97
N ASN A 254 -4.02 -26.11 8.52
CA ASN A 254 -4.87 -25.96 9.70
C ASN A 254 -6.30 -26.46 9.43
N VAL A 255 -6.88 -26.08 8.29
CA VAL A 255 -8.22 -26.49 7.89
C VAL A 255 -8.31 -28.00 7.72
N HIS A 256 -7.36 -28.66 7.05
CA HIS A 256 -7.27 -30.12 6.97
C HIS A 256 -7.26 -30.77 8.35
N MET A 257 -6.38 -30.30 9.24
CA MET A 257 -6.17 -30.91 10.54
C MET A 257 -7.37 -30.73 11.47
N ASN A 258 -8.08 -29.60 11.40
CA ASN A 258 -9.05 -29.20 12.45
C ASN A 258 -10.50 -29.12 11.97
N ILE A 259 -10.73 -28.81 10.70
CA ILE A 259 -12.05 -28.36 10.21
C ILE A 259 -12.61 -29.26 9.11
N LEU A 260 -11.77 -29.79 8.22
CA LEU A 260 -12.19 -30.61 7.10
C LEU A 260 -12.51 -32.04 7.55
N ASP A 261 -13.58 -32.61 6.99
CA ASP A 261 -13.94 -34.02 7.15
C ASP A 261 -12.92 -34.94 6.45
N LEU A 262 -12.79 -36.19 6.92
CA LEU A 262 -11.88 -37.18 6.32
C LEU A 262 -12.14 -37.46 4.84
N ASN A 263 -13.40 -37.36 4.40
CA ASN A 263 -13.78 -37.49 2.99
C ASN A 263 -14.12 -36.14 2.34
N GLY A 264 -13.72 -35.05 3.00
CA GLY A 264 -13.97 -33.70 2.52
C GLY A 264 -13.06 -33.31 1.36
N MET A 265 -13.33 -32.14 0.79
CA MET A 265 -12.63 -31.60 -0.36
C MET A 265 -12.42 -30.09 -0.23
N ILE A 266 -11.34 -29.61 -0.84
CA ILE A 266 -10.99 -28.20 -0.95
C ILE A 266 -11.12 -27.76 -2.41
N ILE A 267 -11.78 -26.62 -2.62
CA ILE A 267 -11.76 -25.82 -3.85
C ILE A 267 -10.94 -24.54 -3.55
N PRO A 268 -9.92 -24.23 -4.36
CA PRO A 268 -9.41 -25.01 -5.49
C PRO A 268 -8.73 -26.33 -5.06
N MET A 269 -8.66 -27.28 -5.99
CA MET A 269 -7.99 -28.56 -5.77
C MET A 269 -6.47 -28.44 -5.68
N GLY A 270 -5.88 -27.50 -6.43
CA GLY A 270 -4.45 -27.30 -6.49
C GLY A 270 -4.06 -26.14 -7.40
N ALA A 271 -2.76 -25.95 -7.58
CA ALA A 271 -2.21 -24.96 -8.49
C ALA A 271 -0.89 -25.42 -9.13
N THR A 272 -0.61 -24.91 -10.32
CA THR A 272 0.68 -25.06 -11.02
C THR A 272 1.34 -23.69 -11.15
N VAL A 273 2.57 -23.53 -10.66
CA VAL A 273 3.31 -22.26 -10.75
C VAL A 273 4.32 -22.32 -11.89
N TYR A 274 4.38 -21.24 -12.68
CA TYR A 274 5.32 -21.06 -13.79
C TYR A 274 6.27 -19.90 -13.53
N ALA A 275 7.46 -19.96 -14.14
CA ALA A 275 8.44 -18.89 -14.13
C ALA A 275 9.10 -18.70 -15.50
N ALA A 276 9.50 -17.47 -15.79
CA ALA A 276 10.36 -17.17 -16.93
C ALA A 276 11.26 -15.96 -16.67
N ALA A 277 12.46 -15.97 -17.24
CA ALA A 277 13.28 -14.78 -17.37
C ALA A 277 12.79 -13.93 -18.53
N ILE A 278 12.76 -12.62 -18.32
CA ILE A 278 12.20 -11.67 -19.28
C ILE A 278 13.12 -10.49 -19.54
N GLU A 279 13.00 -9.95 -20.75
CA GLU A 279 13.47 -8.62 -21.12
C GLU A 279 12.23 -7.73 -21.22
N CYS A 280 12.15 -6.73 -20.35
CA CYS A 280 11.02 -5.84 -20.19
C CYS A 280 11.47 -4.51 -19.58
N GLU A 281 11.65 -3.51 -20.44
CA GLU A 281 12.07 -2.18 -20.01
C GLU A 281 11.08 -1.53 -19.04
N TYR A 282 9.76 -1.80 -19.17
CA TYR A 282 8.75 -1.32 -18.24
C TYR A 282 9.00 -1.79 -16.80
N ILE A 283 9.37 -3.07 -16.63
CA ILE A 283 9.73 -3.62 -15.31
C ILE A 283 11.05 -3.02 -14.84
N ARG A 284 12.08 -3.00 -15.71
CA ARG A 284 13.38 -2.38 -15.39
C ARG A 284 13.21 -0.94 -14.88
N PHE A 285 12.35 -0.16 -15.51
CA PHE A 285 12.04 1.23 -15.17
C PHE A 285 11.41 1.37 -13.77
N ARG A 286 10.64 0.38 -13.31
CA ARG A 286 10.00 0.42 -11.99
C ARG A 286 10.87 -0.16 -10.88
N SER A 287 11.74 -1.11 -11.22
CA SER A 287 12.50 -1.88 -10.24
C SER A 287 13.96 -1.48 -10.10
N SER A 288 14.50 -0.70 -11.04
CA SER A 288 15.91 -0.31 -11.05
C SER A 288 16.14 1.07 -11.68
N VAL A 289 17.19 1.77 -11.29
CA VAL A 289 17.56 3.04 -11.94
C VAL A 289 18.32 2.80 -13.24
N ILE A 290 17.85 3.39 -14.34
CA ILE A 290 18.46 3.27 -15.67
C ILE A 290 19.47 4.41 -15.89
N PHE A 291 20.62 4.31 -15.22
CA PHE A 291 21.63 5.38 -15.25
C PHE A 291 22.12 5.76 -16.65
N ASP A 292 22.13 4.84 -17.61
CA ASP A 292 22.56 5.14 -18.99
C ASP A 292 21.72 6.23 -19.65
N LYS A 293 20.43 6.34 -19.32
CA LYS A 293 19.54 7.40 -19.81
C LYS A 293 19.71 8.74 -19.06
N ILE A 294 20.35 8.72 -17.89
CA ILE A 294 20.61 9.91 -17.06
C ILE A 294 21.98 10.52 -17.37
N LYS A 295 22.99 9.67 -17.66
CA LYS A 295 24.40 10.05 -17.81
C LYS A 295 24.63 11.17 -18.82
N ASP A 296 23.89 11.18 -19.93
CA ASP A 296 24.06 12.19 -20.98
C ASP A 296 23.55 13.59 -20.57
N HIS A 297 22.70 13.66 -19.56
CA HIS A 297 22.04 14.88 -19.12
C HIS A 297 22.51 15.39 -17.76
N CYS A 298 22.99 14.48 -16.91
CA CYS A 298 23.45 14.77 -15.55
C CYS A 298 24.98 14.94 -15.50
N LEU A 299 25.45 15.93 -14.73
CA LEU A 299 26.89 16.13 -14.53
C LEU A 299 27.50 15.15 -13.52
N LEU A 300 26.69 14.35 -12.84
CA LEU A 300 27.11 13.45 -11.76
C LEU A 300 27.63 12.13 -12.31
N ASN A 301 28.55 11.53 -11.58
CA ASN A 301 29.15 10.24 -11.93
C ASN A 301 28.41 9.12 -11.21
N PHE A 302 27.66 8.32 -11.97
CA PHE A 302 26.94 7.13 -11.49
C PHE A 302 27.60 5.81 -11.88
N ASN A 303 28.88 5.85 -12.30
CA ASN A 303 29.57 4.63 -12.71
C ASN A 303 29.71 3.66 -11.54
N LYS A 304 29.60 2.36 -11.84
CA LYS A 304 29.72 1.27 -10.87
C LYS A 304 28.65 1.24 -9.76
N VAL A 305 27.54 1.95 -9.94
CA VAL A 305 26.41 1.97 -9.00
C VAL A 305 25.19 1.35 -9.66
N PHE A 306 24.52 0.44 -8.92
CA PHE A 306 23.18 -0.02 -9.23
C PHE A 306 22.24 0.35 -8.09
N VAL A 307 21.04 0.80 -8.44
CA VAL A 307 19.97 1.04 -7.48
C VAL A 307 18.81 0.14 -7.89
N LEU A 308 18.38 -0.72 -6.97
CA LEU A 308 17.26 -1.63 -7.11
C LEU A 308 16.19 -1.33 -6.05
N SER A 309 14.97 -1.78 -6.28
CA SER A 309 13.91 -1.72 -5.27
C SER A 309 14.31 -2.51 -4.03
N ASP A 310 13.85 -2.06 -2.86
CA ASP A 310 14.03 -2.71 -1.56
C ASP A 310 12.92 -3.71 -1.22
N ASP A 311 12.12 -4.11 -2.21
CA ASP A 311 11.10 -5.17 -2.06
C ASP A 311 11.74 -6.50 -1.62
N GLU A 312 11.29 -7.05 -0.50
CA GLU A 312 11.91 -8.23 0.14
C GLU A 312 11.65 -9.54 -0.63
N TYR A 313 10.50 -9.67 -1.30
CA TYR A 313 10.03 -10.91 -1.96
C TYR A 313 9.83 -10.73 -3.46
N TYR A 314 8.80 -9.98 -3.84
CA TYR A 314 8.45 -9.65 -5.22
C TYR A 314 7.53 -8.44 -5.23
N ASP A 315 7.49 -7.80 -6.39
CA ASP A 315 6.47 -6.80 -6.73
C ASP A 315 5.32 -7.46 -7.50
N THR A 316 4.23 -6.75 -7.73
CA THR A 316 3.12 -7.23 -8.55
C THR A 316 2.78 -6.26 -9.66
N GLU A 317 2.70 -6.75 -10.90
CA GLU A 317 2.43 -5.92 -12.06
C GLU A 317 1.35 -6.53 -12.95
N ASN A 318 0.41 -5.69 -13.40
CA ASN A 318 -0.45 -6.05 -14.51
C ASN A 318 0.30 -5.81 -15.82
N LEU A 319 0.66 -6.90 -16.50
CA LEU A 319 1.44 -6.87 -17.72
C LEU A 319 0.61 -7.13 -18.98
N GLU A 320 -0.73 -7.14 -18.90
CA GLU A 320 -1.63 -7.39 -20.04
C GLU A 320 -1.34 -6.45 -21.23
N LYS A 321 -1.15 -5.16 -20.94
CA LYS A 321 -0.90 -4.12 -21.94
C LYS A 321 0.60 -3.82 -22.14
N VAL A 322 1.48 -4.62 -21.55
CA VAL A 322 2.94 -4.43 -21.58
C VAL A 322 3.57 -5.49 -22.49
N GLN A 323 4.39 -5.05 -23.44
CA GLN A 323 5.15 -5.98 -24.26
C GLN A 323 6.25 -6.64 -23.43
N ILE A 324 6.15 -7.95 -23.23
CA ILE A 324 7.16 -8.77 -22.56
C ILE A 324 7.88 -9.63 -23.60
N ASN A 325 9.21 -9.62 -23.58
CA ASN A 325 10.00 -10.57 -24.34
C ASN A 325 10.53 -11.67 -23.41
N TYR A 326 10.06 -12.90 -23.59
CA TYR A 326 10.53 -14.05 -22.82
C TYR A 326 11.94 -14.46 -23.26
N VAL A 327 12.94 -14.17 -22.43
CA VAL A 327 14.35 -14.57 -22.65
C VAL A 327 14.49 -16.08 -22.56
N THR A 328 13.72 -16.72 -21.67
CA THR A 328 13.64 -18.17 -21.54
C THR A 328 12.21 -18.64 -21.81
N GLU A 329 12.04 -19.86 -22.32
CA GLU A 329 10.70 -20.47 -22.37
C GLU A 329 10.09 -20.57 -20.97
N PRO A 330 8.78 -20.30 -20.79
CA PRO A 330 8.07 -20.56 -19.55
C PRO A 330 8.31 -21.96 -18.99
N GLN A 331 8.78 -22.04 -17.74
CA GLN A 331 9.06 -23.29 -17.05
C GLN A 331 8.07 -23.51 -15.93
N MET A 332 7.54 -24.74 -15.81
CA MET A 332 6.75 -25.13 -14.64
C MET A 332 7.67 -25.37 -13.45
N LEU A 333 7.51 -24.62 -12.38
CA LEU A 333 8.31 -24.75 -11.15
C LEU A 333 7.84 -25.96 -10.33
N PHE A 334 6.59 -25.97 -9.90
CA PHE A 334 6.01 -27.04 -9.11
C PHE A 334 4.47 -27.02 -9.18
N ASN A 335 3.89 -28.15 -8.79
CA ASN A 335 2.47 -28.30 -8.55
C ASN A 335 2.23 -28.38 -7.03
N VAL A 336 1.11 -27.81 -6.59
CA VAL A 336 0.65 -27.92 -5.20
C VAL A 336 -0.74 -28.51 -5.21
N ASN A 337 -0.94 -29.62 -4.51
CA ASN A 337 -2.25 -30.21 -4.27
C ASN A 337 -2.81 -29.77 -2.92
N PHE A 338 -3.82 -28.90 -2.91
CA PHE A 338 -4.45 -28.42 -1.69
C PHE A 338 -5.27 -29.48 -0.96
N ASN A 339 -5.56 -30.63 -1.59
CA ASN A 339 -6.24 -31.75 -0.95
C ASN A 339 -5.28 -32.78 -0.34
N ASN A 340 -3.96 -32.58 -0.44
CA ASN A 340 -2.96 -33.51 0.09
C ASN A 340 -2.22 -32.91 1.31
N LEU A 341 -2.69 -33.22 2.52
CA LEU A 341 -2.11 -32.70 3.78
C LEU A 341 -0.61 -33.01 3.92
N ILE A 342 -0.15 -34.18 3.48
CA ILE A 342 1.27 -34.58 3.63
C ILE A 342 2.14 -33.68 2.73
N GLU A 343 1.71 -33.49 1.49
CA GLU A 343 2.39 -32.62 0.52
C GLU A 343 2.39 -31.16 1.00
N LEU A 344 1.29 -30.65 1.56
CA LEU A 344 1.23 -29.32 2.13
C LEU A 344 2.21 -29.16 3.31
N CYS A 345 2.26 -30.12 4.23
CA CYS A 345 3.19 -30.10 5.35
C CYS A 345 4.66 -30.11 4.90
N GLU A 346 4.99 -30.86 3.85
CA GLU A 346 6.32 -30.86 3.22
C GLU A 346 6.61 -29.50 2.55
N PHE A 347 5.64 -28.96 1.81
CA PHE A 347 5.76 -27.70 1.09
C PHE A 347 5.88 -26.50 2.05
N CYS A 348 5.24 -26.53 3.21
CA CYS A 348 5.27 -25.44 4.20
C CYS A 348 6.66 -25.19 4.82
N LYS A 349 7.59 -26.15 4.74
CA LYS A 349 8.95 -25.99 5.26
C LYS A 349 9.70 -24.96 4.42
N ASP A 350 10.38 -24.00 5.03
CA ASP A 350 11.20 -23.04 4.28
C ASP A 350 12.35 -23.73 3.53
N GLY A 351 12.76 -23.15 2.40
CA GLY A 351 13.88 -23.60 1.61
C GLY A 351 13.58 -23.76 0.11
N ILE A 352 14.52 -24.38 -0.60
CA ILE A 352 14.45 -24.59 -2.04
C ILE A 352 13.34 -25.59 -2.37
N LYS A 353 12.43 -25.20 -3.27
CA LYS A 353 11.37 -26.05 -3.79
C LYS A 353 11.72 -26.64 -5.14
N GLN A 354 12.42 -25.87 -5.96
CA GLN A 354 12.80 -26.32 -7.29
C GLN A 354 14.06 -25.58 -7.77
N MET A 355 14.88 -26.29 -8.55
CA MET A 355 15.92 -25.69 -9.40
C MET A 355 15.78 -26.22 -10.81
N LEU A 356 15.63 -25.34 -11.80
CA LEU A 356 15.45 -25.68 -13.20
C LEU A 356 16.54 -25.04 -14.04
N GLN A 357 17.08 -25.80 -14.99
CA GLN A 357 17.97 -25.27 -16.01
C GLN A 357 17.20 -24.99 -17.29
N THR A 358 17.39 -23.80 -17.83
CA THR A 358 16.81 -23.37 -19.10
C THR A 358 17.84 -22.56 -19.89
N LYS A 359 17.55 -22.32 -21.17
CA LYS A 359 18.45 -21.62 -22.09
C LYS A 359 17.87 -20.27 -22.50
N CYS A 360 18.74 -19.28 -22.63
CA CYS A 360 18.40 -18.01 -23.23
C CYS A 360 18.15 -18.19 -24.74
N LYS A 361 17.05 -17.62 -25.24
CA LYS A 361 16.56 -17.78 -26.61
C LYS A 361 17.22 -16.86 -27.63
N TYR A 362 17.83 -15.76 -27.16
CA TYR A 362 18.42 -14.73 -27.98
C TYR A 362 19.39 -13.89 -27.15
N ASN A 363 20.22 -13.09 -27.82
CA ASN A 363 21.09 -12.11 -27.16
C ASN A 363 20.26 -10.91 -26.68
N GLY A 364 20.29 -10.61 -25.39
CA GLY A 364 19.42 -9.58 -24.80
C GLY A 364 19.82 -9.22 -23.37
N ILE A 365 18.85 -8.68 -22.62
CA ILE A 365 19.04 -8.30 -21.21
C ILE A 365 17.97 -8.98 -20.35
N ILE A 366 18.39 -9.70 -19.31
CA ILE A 366 17.48 -10.23 -18.29
C ILE A 366 17.17 -9.11 -17.31
N ASP A 367 15.92 -8.66 -17.30
CA ASP A 367 15.40 -7.59 -16.42
C ASP A 367 14.80 -8.11 -15.12
N GLY A 368 14.54 -9.40 -15.07
CA GLY A 368 14.01 -10.08 -13.90
C GLY A 368 13.39 -11.42 -14.26
N LEU A 369 12.83 -12.06 -13.24
CA LEU A 369 11.96 -13.20 -13.40
C LEU A 369 10.51 -12.76 -13.16
N ILE A 370 9.58 -13.36 -13.90
CA ILE A 370 8.16 -13.28 -13.57
C ILE A 370 7.62 -14.66 -13.24
N THR A 371 6.65 -14.70 -12.34
CA THR A 371 5.87 -15.91 -12.07
C THR A 371 4.37 -15.65 -12.15
N TRP A 372 3.66 -16.68 -12.52
CA TRP A 372 2.20 -16.74 -12.59
C TRP A 372 1.75 -18.17 -12.30
N PHE A 373 0.45 -18.41 -12.16
CA PHE A 373 -0.05 -19.72 -11.82
C PHE A 373 -1.32 -20.09 -12.59
N LYS A 374 -1.54 -21.40 -12.66
CA LYS A 374 -2.82 -21.99 -13.03
C LYS A 374 -3.48 -22.52 -11.78
N LEU A 375 -4.70 -22.09 -11.49
CA LEU A 375 -5.50 -22.51 -10.35
C LEU A 375 -6.52 -23.56 -10.81
N HIS A 376 -6.35 -24.79 -10.34
CA HIS A 376 -7.22 -25.91 -10.70
C HIS A 376 -8.38 -25.98 -9.71
N LEU A 377 -9.55 -25.47 -10.11
CA LEU A 377 -10.73 -25.45 -9.23
C LEU A 377 -11.29 -26.87 -9.04
N ASP A 378 -11.31 -27.64 -10.13
CA ASP A 378 -11.63 -29.07 -10.14
C ASP A 378 -10.83 -29.81 -11.24
N GLU A 379 -11.27 -30.99 -11.67
CA GLU A 379 -10.58 -31.78 -12.70
C GLU A 379 -10.64 -31.17 -14.12
N GLU A 380 -11.54 -30.21 -14.37
CA GLU A 380 -11.85 -29.66 -15.70
C GLU A 380 -11.65 -28.15 -15.78
N ILE A 381 -11.95 -27.44 -14.69
CA ILE A 381 -11.98 -25.98 -14.61
C ILE A 381 -10.63 -25.50 -14.05
N THR A 382 -9.91 -24.74 -14.88
CA THR A 382 -8.64 -24.11 -14.51
C THR A 382 -8.68 -22.62 -14.86
N LEU A 383 -8.26 -21.78 -13.92
CA LEU A 383 -8.02 -20.36 -14.15
C LEU A 383 -6.53 -20.14 -14.38
N ASP A 384 -6.16 -19.32 -15.36
CA ASP A 384 -4.75 -19.02 -15.66
C ASP A 384 -4.50 -17.53 -15.40
N SER A 385 -3.66 -17.20 -14.42
CA SER A 385 -3.40 -15.82 -14.05
C SER A 385 -2.61 -15.04 -15.12
N SER A 386 -2.17 -15.70 -16.20
CA SER A 386 -1.51 -15.05 -17.35
C SER A 386 -2.45 -14.74 -18.53
N ASP A 387 -3.73 -15.07 -18.45
CA ASP A 387 -4.67 -14.97 -19.58
C ASP A 387 -5.08 -13.53 -19.97
N GLY A 388 -4.61 -12.53 -19.20
CA GLY A 388 -4.91 -11.12 -19.39
C GLY A 388 -6.33 -10.70 -18.99
N LYS A 389 -7.17 -11.63 -18.55
CA LYS A 389 -8.57 -11.38 -18.13
C LYS A 389 -8.77 -11.54 -16.63
N SER A 390 -7.83 -12.22 -15.99
CA SER A 390 -7.77 -12.45 -14.56
C SER A 390 -7.52 -11.15 -13.77
N CYS A 391 -8.11 -11.05 -12.58
CA CYS A 391 -7.79 -10.01 -11.61
C CYS A 391 -6.38 -10.15 -10.98
N TRP A 392 -5.77 -11.33 -11.03
CA TRP A 392 -4.43 -11.57 -10.52
C TRP A 392 -3.37 -10.96 -11.44
N GLN A 393 -2.35 -10.40 -10.81
CA GLN A 393 -1.16 -9.83 -11.45
C GLN A 393 -0.03 -10.86 -11.53
N PHE A 394 1.03 -10.55 -12.28
CA PHE A 394 2.27 -11.32 -12.24
C PHE A 394 3.09 -10.93 -11.01
N ALA A 395 3.72 -11.90 -10.36
CA ALA A 395 4.76 -11.61 -9.38
C ALA A 395 6.09 -11.38 -10.10
N VAL A 396 6.75 -10.27 -9.77
CA VAL A 396 7.97 -9.77 -10.43
C VAL A 396 9.15 -9.83 -9.46
N PHE A 397 10.16 -10.62 -9.82
CA PHE A 397 11.41 -10.77 -9.07
C PHE A 397 12.50 -9.99 -9.80
N SER A 398 12.73 -8.78 -9.32
CA SER A 398 13.66 -7.85 -9.94
C SER A 398 15.10 -8.26 -9.65
N THR A 399 15.95 -8.19 -10.67
CA THR A 399 17.38 -8.49 -10.55
C THR A 399 18.22 -7.35 -11.12
N ILE A 400 19.53 -7.43 -10.94
CA ILE A 400 20.44 -6.54 -11.67
C ILE A 400 20.26 -6.85 -13.16
N PRO A 401 19.97 -5.84 -14.01
CA PRO A 401 19.86 -6.05 -15.46
C PRO A 401 21.14 -6.71 -15.97
N THR A 402 21.02 -7.93 -16.50
CA THR A 402 22.17 -8.76 -16.85
C THR A 402 22.14 -9.10 -18.33
N ALA A 403 23.21 -8.78 -19.06
CA ALA A 403 23.33 -9.17 -20.45
C ALA A 403 23.41 -10.70 -20.57
N CYS A 404 22.67 -11.26 -21.53
CA CYS A 404 22.69 -12.69 -21.84
C CYS A 404 22.91 -12.90 -23.34
N HIS A 405 23.44 -14.06 -23.69
CA HIS A 405 23.60 -14.52 -25.06
C HIS A 405 22.69 -15.70 -25.33
N GLU A 406 22.34 -15.91 -26.59
CA GLU A 406 21.67 -17.12 -27.04
C GLU A 406 22.43 -18.37 -26.56
N ASP A 407 21.69 -19.37 -26.09
CA ASP A 407 22.19 -20.60 -25.48
C ASP A 407 22.88 -20.48 -24.11
N ASP A 408 23.00 -19.28 -23.53
CA ASP A 408 23.45 -19.13 -22.14
C ASP A 408 22.54 -19.94 -21.20
N ILE A 409 23.15 -20.73 -20.31
CA ILE A 409 22.41 -21.59 -19.38
C ILE A 409 22.08 -20.81 -18.12
N LEU A 410 20.77 -20.74 -17.85
CA LEU A 410 20.19 -20.12 -16.67
C LEU A 410 19.68 -21.21 -15.72
N THR A 411 20.10 -21.16 -14.46
CA THR A 411 19.54 -22.00 -13.39
C THR A 411 18.56 -21.16 -12.58
N ILE A 412 17.26 -21.33 -12.80
CA ILE A 412 16.20 -20.69 -12.04
C ILE A 412 15.99 -21.46 -10.74
N LYS A 413 16.06 -20.76 -9.62
CA LYS A 413 15.86 -21.28 -8.27
C LYS A 413 14.58 -20.69 -7.68
N ALA A 414 13.66 -21.56 -7.29
CA ALA A 414 12.45 -21.20 -6.57
C ALA A 414 12.52 -21.71 -5.12
N GLU A 415 12.34 -20.81 -4.18
CA GLU A 415 12.37 -21.09 -2.74
C GLU A 415 11.16 -20.49 -2.04
N THR A 416 10.79 -21.04 -0.90
CA THR A 416 9.81 -20.43 -0.01
C THR A 416 10.48 -19.99 1.28
N PHE A 417 10.13 -18.80 1.75
CA PHE A 417 10.59 -18.27 3.03
C PHE A 417 9.43 -17.56 3.73
N LYS A 418 9.14 -17.93 4.99
CA LYS A 418 8.01 -17.40 5.76
C LYS A 418 6.68 -17.48 5.00
N GLY A 419 6.47 -18.55 4.25
CA GLY A 419 5.24 -18.78 3.47
C GLY A 419 5.14 -17.98 2.16
N LYS A 420 6.18 -17.27 1.72
CA LYS A 420 6.19 -16.51 0.46
C LYS A 420 7.15 -17.11 -0.56
N LEU A 421 6.81 -17.00 -1.85
CA LEU A 421 7.68 -17.38 -2.95
C LEU A 421 8.83 -16.39 -3.11
N LYS A 422 10.02 -16.91 -3.39
CA LYS A 422 11.17 -16.16 -3.87
C LYS A 422 11.79 -16.88 -5.05
N CYS A 423 11.98 -16.16 -6.15
CA CYS A 423 12.66 -16.66 -7.33
C CYS A 423 13.94 -15.87 -7.58
N SER A 424 14.98 -16.61 -7.96
CA SER A 424 16.28 -16.06 -8.34
C SER A 424 16.88 -16.91 -9.46
N TYR A 425 17.98 -16.43 -10.06
CA TYR A 425 18.69 -17.22 -11.05
C TYR A 425 20.20 -17.08 -10.89
N ASP A 426 20.91 -18.11 -11.35
CA ASP A 426 22.35 -18.10 -11.57
C ASP A 426 22.66 -18.38 -13.05
N MET A 427 23.68 -17.74 -13.61
CA MET A 427 24.13 -17.93 -14.99
C MET A 427 25.53 -18.53 -15.00
N SER A 428 25.75 -19.62 -15.75
CA SER A 428 26.99 -20.40 -15.69
C SER A 428 28.26 -19.63 -16.11
N ASP A 429 28.11 -18.63 -16.99
CA ASP A 429 29.20 -17.85 -17.57
C ASP A 429 29.19 -16.38 -17.12
N ALA A 430 28.65 -16.09 -15.92
CA ALA A 430 28.59 -14.72 -15.39
C ALA A 430 29.98 -14.07 -15.34
N ARG A 431 30.35 -13.36 -16.40
CA ARG A 431 31.54 -12.51 -16.49
C ARG A 431 31.31 -11.26 -15.64
N SER A 432 31.37 -11.36 -14.32
CA SER A 432 31.35 -10.17 -13.46
C SER A 432 32.67 -10.03 -12.70
N ASN A 433 33.71 -9.59 -13.42
CA ASN A 433 34.99 -9.17 -12.82
C ASN A 433 35.02 -7.66 -12.51
N GLU A 434 33.88 -6.97 -12.48
CA GLU A 434 33.79 -5.57 -12.10
C GLU A 434 33.12 -5.41 -10.73
N ASN A 435 33.82 -4.73 -9.82
CA ASN A 435 33.27 -4.38 -8.50
C ASN A 435 32.23 -3.26 -8.67
N TYR A 436 30.95 -3.62 -8.64
CA TYR A 436 29.83 -2.70 -8.54
C TYR A 436 29.34 -2.59 -7.09
N THR A 437 28.72 -1.46 -6.75
CA THR A 437 27.98 -1.27 -5.50
C THR A 437 26.50 -1.29 -5.79
N VAL A 438 25.75 -2.14 -5.10
CA VAL A 438 24.29 -2.28 -5.26
C VAL A 438 23.61 -1.69 -4.03
N TYR A 439 22.65 -0.79 -4.27
CA TYR A 439 21.83 -0.16 -3.25
C TYR A 439 20.38 -0.59 -3.42
N HIS A 440 19.76 -1.08 -2.36
CA HIS A 440 18.32 -1.34 -2.30
C HIS A 440 17.64 -0.13 -1.65
N LEU A 441 16.79 0.55 -2.41
CA LEU A 441 16.17 1.81 -2.00
C LEU A 441 14.68 1.82 -2.34
N PRO A 442 13.88 2.65 -1.63
CA PRO A 442 12.46 2.79 -1.90
C PRO A 442 12.17 3.19 -3.34
N LYS A 443 11.06 2.69 -3.89
CA LYS A 443 10.60 3.00 -5.26
C LYS A 443 10.45 4.49 -5.55
N GLU A 444 10.22 5.34 -4.55
CA GLU A 444 10.18 6.81 -4.73
C GLU A 444 11.50 7.34 -5.31
N ILE A 445 12.64 6.78 -4.89
CA ILE A 445 13.97 7.15 -5.40
C ILE A 445 14.12 6.70 -6.85
N ILE A 446 13.67 5.48 -7.16
CA ILE A 446 13.77 4.87 -8.48
C ILE A 446 12.89 5.64 -9.47
N ALA A 447 11.61 5.85 -9.13
CA ALA A 447 10.66 6.63 -9.92
C ALA A 447 11.17 8.05 -10.17
N PHE A 448 11.71 8.71 -9.15
CA PHE A 448 12.29 10.05 -9.28
C PHE A 448 13.50 10.07 -10.23
N LEU A 449 14.45 9.14 -10.09
CA LEU A 449 15.66 9.12 -10.91
C LEU A 449 15.37 8.68 -12.36
N ASN A 450 14.36 7.83 -12.56
CA ASN A 450 13.95 7.40 -13.89
C ASN A 450 13.00 8.37 -14.60
N ASP A 451 12.52 9.42 -13.93
CA ASP A 451 11.93 10.57 -14.60
C ASP A 451 13.03 11.40 -15.28
N PHE A 452 13.48 10.91 -16.45
CA PHE A 452 14.62 11.49 -17.16
C PHE A 452 14.41 12.95 -17.56
N ASP A 453 13.18 13.31 -17.92
CA ASP A 453 12.82 14.68 -18.28
C ASP A 453 12.89 15.61 -17.07
N TYR A 454 12.39 15.15 -15.92
CA TYR A 454 12.47 15.92 -14.67
C TYR A 454 13.90 16.02 -14.16
N VAL A 455 14.69 14.94 -14.17
CA VAL A 455 16.12 14.96 -13.80
C VAL A 455 16.92 15.89 -14.73
N ARG A 456 16.64 15.87 -16.04
CA ARG A 456 17.23 16.81 -17.00
C ARG A 456 16.86 18.25 -16.64
N LEU A 457 15.59 18.53 -16.39
CA LEU A 457 15.11 19.86 -15.99
C LEU A 457 15.80 20.37 -14.71
N LEU A 458 15.88 19.54 -13.66
CA LEU A 458 16.57 19.89 -12.41
C LEU A 458 18.04 20.21 -12.64
N THR A 459 18.70 19.45 -13.53
CA THR A 459 20.09 19.69 -13.90
C THR A 459 20.25 21.01 -14.65
N GLU A 460 19.35 21.32 -15.59
CA GLU A 460 19.34 22.59 -16.33
C GLU A 460 19.11 23.78 -15.40
N VAL A 461 18.10 23.69 -14.52
CA VAL A 461 17.80 24.72 -13.51
C VAL A 461 19.01 24.95 -12.60
N GLY A 462 19.71 23.90 -12.17
CA GLY A 462 20.96 24.01 -11.42
C GLY A 462 22.06 24.74 -12.21
N LYS A 463 22.23 24.43 -13.50
CA LYS A 463 23.20 25.10 -14.38
C LYS A 463 22.88 26.59 -14.56
N PHE A 464 21.61 26.97 -14.70
CA PHE A 464 21.22 28.39 -14.85
C PHE A 464 21.56 29.26 -13.64
N GLN A 465 21.75 28.66 -12.46
CA GLN A 465 22.14 29.39 -11.25
C GLN A 465 23.66 29.53 -11.08
N GLU A 466 24.50 28.98 -11.99
CA GLU A 466 25.96 28.89 -11.81
C GLU A 466 26.69 30.23 -11.63
N ASN A 467 26.13 31.31 -12.18
CA ASN A 467 26.71 32.66 -12.06
C ASN A 467 26.35 33.36 -10.74
N ARG A 468 25.51 32.75 -9.89
CA ARG A 468 25.17 33.30 -8.58
C ARG A 468 26.15 32.77 -7.53
N LYS A 469 26.56 33.64 -6.61
CA LYS A 469 27.33 33.23 -5.42
C LYS A 469 26.41 32.51 -4.45
N MET A 470 26.44 31.17 -4.47
CA MET A 470 25.64 30.32 -3.59
C MET A 470 26.55 29.48 -2.70
N LYS A 471 26.41 29.63 -1.39
CA LYS A 471 27.25 28.94 -0.40
C LYS A 471 26.50 27.83 0.33
N TYR A 472 25.23 28.02 0.66
CA TYR A 472 24.43 27.04 1.41
C TYR A 472 23.17 26.69 0.65
N ILE A 473 23.00 25.40 0.34
CA ILE A 473 21.93 24.87 -0.49
C ILE A 473 21.14 23.84 0.32
N LEU A 474 19.82 23.83 0.16
CA LEU A 474 18.95 22.76 0.64
C LEU A 474 18.18 22.19 -0.54
N ASP A 475 18.15 20.86 -0.64
CA ASP A 475 17.36 20.12 -1.63
C ASP A 475 16.53 19.07 -0.90
N THR A 476 15.20 19.11 -1.08
CA THR A 476 14.28 18.18 -0.40
C THR A 476 13.75 17.08 -1.34
N SER A 477 14.35 16.93 -2.53
CA SER A 477 13.97 15.90 -3.49
C SER A 477 14.28 14.48 -2.98
N PRO A 478 13.59 13.44 -3.49
CA PRO A 478 13.95 12.05 -3.22
C PRO A 478 15.43 11.75 -3.48
N PHE A 479 16.04 12.39 -4.49
CA PHE A 479 17.50 12.41 -4.66
C PHE A 479 17.97 13.83 -5.04
N PRO A 480 19.06 14.37 -4.46
CA PRO A 480 19.39 15.80 -4.56
C PRO A 480 20.12 16.18 -5.86
N ILE A 481 19.51 15.90 -7.03
CA ILE A 481 20.07 16.22 -8.36
C ILE A 481 20.36 17.71 -8.51
N TYR A 482 19.41 18.58 -8.12
CA TYR A 482 19.56 20.03 -8.23
C TYR A 482 20.71 20.52 -7.36
N GLY A 483 20.71 20.13 -6.07
CA GLY A 483 21.74 20.54 -5.12
C GLY A 483 23.15 20.09 -5.51
N LEU A 484 23.30 18.83 -5.93
CA LEU A 484 24.60 18.29 -6.36
C LEU A 484 25.10 18.93 -7.66
N THR A 485 24.19 19.19 -8.62
CA THR A 485 24.53 19.89 -9.87
C THR A 485 25.05 21.29 -9.59
N LEU A 486 24.36 22.02 -8.70
CA LEU A 486 24.75 23.37 -8.32
C LEU A 486 26.12 23.38 -7.62
N LEU A 487 26.38 22.46 -6.69
CA LEU A 487 27.70 22.30 -6.07
C LEU A 487 28.83 22.00 -7.06
N LYS A 488 28.53 21.27 -8.14
CA LYS A 488 29.51 20.94 -9.19
C LYS A 488 29.84 22.13 -10.10
N LYS A 489 28.91 23.08 -10.23
CA LYS A 489 29.07 24.26 -11.08
C LYS A 489 29.61 25.49 -10.34
N CYS A 490 29.27 25.64 -9.06
CA CYS A 490 29.78 26.73 -8.23
C CYS A 490 31.23 26.48 -7.81
N ASN A 491 32.16 27.28 -8.34
CA ASN A 491 33.59 27.23 -7.97
C ASN A 491 33.87 27.79 -6.57
N ASP A 492 33.00 28.67 -6.06
CA ASP A 492 33.05 29.11 -4.66
C ASP A 492 32.60 27.95 -3.75
N SER A 493 33.34 27.63 -2.69
CA SER A 493 33.06 26.50 -1.80
C SER A 493 31.63 26.54 -1.22
N GLY A 494 30.73 25.70 -1.74
CA GLY A 494 29.36 25.51 -1.26
C GLY A 494 29.14 24.22 -0.44
N ILE A 495 28.10 24.22 0.39
CA ILE A 495 27.59 23.10 1.19
C ILE A 495 26.15 22.81 0.79
N LEU A 496 25.84 21.53 0.54
CA LEU A 496 24.49 21.00 0.37
C LEU A 496 24.03 20.35 1.67
N TYR A 497 22.90 20.80 2.20
CA TYR A 497 22.15 20.13 3.24
C TYR A 497 21.09 19.22 2.62
N TYR A 498 20.96 18.01 3.14
CA TYR A 498 20.00 17.02 2.64
C TYR A 498 19.33 16.29 3.80
N LYS A 499 18.00 16.38 3.92
CA LYS A 499 17.25 15.75 5.02
C LYS A 499 16.96 14.29 4.69
N THR A 500 17.52 13.36 5.45
CA THR A 500 17.23 11.93 5.35
C THR A 500 17.67 11.20 6.61
N ASP A 501 16.86 10.25 7.08
CA ASP A 501 17.22 9.31 8.13
C ASP A 501 17.56 7.92 7.55
N ASN A 502 17.51 7.74 6.22
CA ASN A 502 17.82 6.48 5.56
C ASN A 502 19.35 6.35 5.36
N PRO A 503 20.03 5.42 6.07
CA PRO A 503 21.48 5.28 6.00
C PRO A 503 21.98 4.75 4.65
N ILE A 504 21.17 3.95 3.94
CA ILE A 504 21.50 3.42 2.61
C ILE A 504 21.49 4.56 1.58
N LEU A 505 20.50 5.45 1.66
CA LEU A 505 20.42 6.64 0.82
C LEU A 505 21.56 7.61 1.10
N CYS A 506 21.92 7.82 2.38
CA CYS A 506 23.10 8.60 2.77
C CYS A 506 24.36 8.06 2.08
N ALA A 507 24.61 6.74 2.20
CA ALA A 507 25.78 6.10 1.62
C ALA A 507 25.83 6.23 0.09
N LEU A 508 24.69 6.12 -0.59
CA LEU A 508 24.58 6.35 -2.03
C LEU A 508 24.94 7.80 -2.39
N ILE A 509 24.31 8.78 -1.74
CA ILE A 509 24.55 10.21 -2.01
C ILE A 509 26.02 10.57 -1.77
N GLU A 510 26.61 10.07 -0.68
CA GLU A 510 28.02 10.27 -0.39
C GLU A 510 28.92 9.65 -1.46
N GLN A 511 28.64 8.43 -1.92
CA GLN A 511 29.41 7.81 -3.00
C GLN A 511 29.33 8.64 -4.28
N ILE A 512 28.12 9.01 -4.73
CA ILE A 512 27.93 9.83 -5.91
C ILE A 512 28.61 11.20 -5.77
N ALA A 513 28.55 11.82 -4.59
CA ALA A 513 29.24 13.07 -4.32
C ALA A 513 30.76 12.92 -4.43
N ARG A 514 31.36 11.87 -3.83
CA ARG A 514 32.79 11.58 -3.93
C ARG A 514 33.22 11.35 -5.38
N ASP A 515 32.53 10.47 -6.10
CA ASP A 515 32.85 10.08 -7.48
C ASP A 515 32.63 11.23 -8.47
N SER A 516 31.85 12.24 -8.07
CA SER A 516 31.60 13.47 -8.82
C SER A 516 32.55 14.62 -8.47
N GLY A 517 33.50 14.44 -7.53
CA GLY A 517 34.45 15.48 -7.09
C GLY A 517 33.92 16.44 -6.03
N LEU A 518 32.86 16.07 -5.32
CA LEU A 518 32.15 16.88 -4.31
C LEU A 518 32.39 16.39 -2.87
N HIS A 519 33.49 15.69 -2.63
CA HIS A 519 33.84 15.12 -1.32
C HIS A 519 33.77 16.18 -0.20
N GLY A 520 33.04 15.89 0.87
CA GLY A 520 32.90 16.77 2.04
C GLY A 520 32.00 17.99 1.85
N LYS A 521 31.30 18.11 0.70
CA LYS A 521 30.37 19.22 0.43
C LYS A 521 28.91 18.89 0.72
N VAL A 522 28.57 17.63 1.03
CA VAL A 522 27.20 17.20 1.36
C VAL A 522 27.10 16.89 2.85
N HIS A 523 26.10 17.45 3.51
CA HIS A 523 25.79 17.25 4.93
C HIS A 523 24.36 16.73 5.05
N THR A 524 24.24 15.48 5.49
CA THR A 524 22.93 14.89 5.81
C THR A 524 22.46 15.38 7.17
N ILE A 525 21.16 15.63 7.31
CA ILE A 525 20.52 16.14 8.54
C ILE A 525 19.26 15.35 8.84
N SER A 526 18.89 15.22 10.12
CA SER A 526 17.62 14.60 10.52
C SER A 526 16.50 15.64 10.66
N THR A 527 16.84 16.85 11.12
CA THR A 527 15.89 17.97 11.20
C THR A 527 16.48 19.26 10.61
N TYR A 528 15.61 20.10 10.04
CA TYR A 528 16.00 21.42 9.52
C TYR A 528 16.56 22.37 10.60
N LYS A 529 16.31 22.07 11.89
CA LYS A 529 16.90 22.83 13.03
C LYS A 529 18.41 22.65 13.15
N GLU A 530 18.99 21.61 12.56
CA GLU A 530 20.43 21.37 12.55
C GLU A 530 21.19 22.32 11.61
N ILE A 531 20.49 23.00 10.70
CA ILE A 531 21.11 23.93 9.74
C ILE A 531 21.52 25.20 10.51
N PRO A 532 22.83 25.48 10.67
CA PRO A 532 23.32 26.54 11.56
C PRO A 532 23.34 27.92 10.88
N CYS A 533 22.81 28.04 9.66
CA CYS A 533 23.00 29.20 8.80
C CYS A 533 21.79 29.46 7.90
N SER A 534 21.73 30.66 7.33
CA SER A 534 20.75 30.98 6.29
C SER A 534 21.20 30.46 4.92
N LEU A 535 20.24 29.95 4.17
CA LEU A 535 20.38 29.28 2.89
C LEU A 535 20.32 30.28 1.72
N ASP A 536 21.18 30.08 0.73
CA ASP A 536 21.20 30.83 -0.53
C ASP A 536 20.20 30.27 -1.54
N SER A 537 19.98 28.95 -1.52
CA SER A 537 19.04 28.26 -2.40
C SER A 537 18.32 27.16 -1.66
N VAL A 538 17.01 27.08 -1.86
CA VAL A 538 16.15 26.01 -1.36
C VAL A 538 15.36 25.45 -2.53
N PHE A 539 15.56 24.17 -2.84
CA PHE A 539 14.69 23.42 -3.74
C PHE A 539 13.77 22.53 -2.92
N ILE A 540 12.48 22.69 -3.15
CA ILE A 540 11.42 21.96 -2.47
C ILE A 540 10.75 21.03 -3.45
N HIS A 541 10.77 19.74 -3.13
CA HIS A 541 9.93 18.74 -3.76
C HIS A 541 8.62 18.59 -2.99
N ASN A 542 7.56 19.20 -3.51
CA ASN A 542 6.27 19.32 -2.83
C ASN A 542 5.38 18.09 -2.88
N PHE A 543 5.74 17.07 -3.66
CA PHE A 543 4.88 15.94 -3.93
C PHE A 543 5.46 14.65 -3.38
N ASP A 544 4.60 13.69 -3.07
CA ASP A 544 5.01 12.30 -2.84
C ASP A 544 4.89 11.48 -4.13
N ILE A 545 5.25 10.19 -4.04
CA ILE A 545 5.18 9.25 -5.17
C ILE A 545 3.75 9.05 -5.71
N LYS A 546 2.72 9.38 -4.93
CA LYS A 546 1.31 9.29 -5.34
C LYS A 546 0.82 10.55 -6.05
N GLY A 547 1.66 11.59 -6.14
CA GLY A 547 1.32 12.89 -6.69
C GLY A 547 0.55 13.77 -5.69
N GLU A 548 0.47 13.40 -4.42
CA GLU A 548 -0.16 14.20 -3.38
C GLU A 548 0.80 15.26 -2.86
N LEU A 549 0.28 16.42 -2.44
CA LEU A 549 1.10 17.42 -1.77
C LEU A 549 1.55 16.90 -0.40
N LYS A 550 2.85 16.92 -0.15
CA LYS A 550 3.45 16.58 1.15
C LYS A 550 2.96 17.56 2.21
N ASP A 551 2.02 17.10 3.04
CA ASP A 551 1.47 17.80 4.21
C ASP A 551 2.47 17.68 5.39
N ASP A 552 3.74 18.05 5.16
CA ASP A 552 4.73 18.09 6.24
C ASP A 552 4.43 19.32 7.10
N HIS A 553 4.23 19.14 8.41
CA HIS A 553 3.98 20.26 9.34
C HIS A 553 5.20 21.21 9.44
N ASP A 554 6.37 20.80 8.92
CA ASP A 554 7.55 21.64 8.70
C ASP A 554 7.65 22.25 7.29
N SER A 555 6.59 22.12 6.50
CA SER A 555 6.48 22.52 5.10
C SER A 555 7.02 23.91 4.82
N CYS A 556 7.73 23.99 3.70
CA CYS A 556 8.01 25.11 2.79
C CYS A 556 7.96 26.52 3.35
N TYR A 557 6.85 26.92 3.96
CA TYR A 557 6.66 28.18 4.66
C TYR A 557 7.64 28.40 5.81
N LYS A 558 7.90 27.41 6.68
CA LYS A 558 8.89 27.58 7.78
C LYS A 558 10.31 27.68 7.24
N ILE A 559 10.66 26.84 6.26
CA ILE A 559 11.98 26.86 5.59
C ILE A 559 12.20 28.20 4.90
N SER A 560 11.24 28.65 4.08
CA SER A 560 11.32 29.92 3.36
C SER A 560 11.29 31.14 4.28
N ARG A 561 10.57 31.10 5.40
CA ARG A 561 10.48 32.22 6.35
C ARG A 561 11.71 32.35 7.25
N ASN A 562 12.27 31.24 7.71
CA ASN A 562 13.30 31.25 8.77
C ASN A 562 14.71 30.96 8.27
N LEU A 563 14.86 30.14 7.23
CA LEU A 563 16.17 29.67 6.78
C LEU A 563 16.61 30.34 5.47
N LEU A 564 15.70 30.80 4.62
CA LEU A 564 16.08 31.43 3.36
C LEU A 564 16.58 32.88 3.55
N LYS A 565 17.69 33.25 2.91
CA LYS A 565 18.15 34.64 2.86
C LYS A 565 17.14 35.54 2.12
N THR A 566 17.13 36.84 2.43
CA THR A 566 16.24 37.82 1.76
C THR A 566 16.40 37.86 0.24
N ASN A 567 17.59 37.58 -0.28
CA ASN A 567 17.91 37.46 -1.70
C ASN A 567 18.12 36.01 -2.16
N GLY A 568 17.72 35.04 -1.33
CA GLY A 568 17.82 33.62 -1.62
C GLY A 568 16.84 33.18 -2.69
N VAL A 569 17.10 32.02 -3.28
CA VAL A 569 16.27 31.42 -4.33
C VAL A 569 15.43 30.31 -3.74
N LEU A 570 14.11 30.36 -3.96
CA LEU A 570 13.17 29.31 -3.61
C LEU A 570 12.61 28.69 -4.89
N LEU A 571 12.72 27.37 -5.02
CA LEU A 571 12.21 26.62 -6.18
C LEU A 571 11.32 25.46 -5.72
N PRO A 572 10.25 25.13 -6.47
CA PRO A 572 9.69 25.91 -7.57
C PRO A 572 9.05 27.23 -7.07
N GLU A 573 9.05 28.28 -7.91
CA GLU A 573 8.45 29.58 -7.54
C GLU A 573 6.92 29.53 -7.52
N LYS A 574 6.32 28.70 -8.38
CA LYS A 574 4.87 28.56 -8.55
C LYS A 574 4.54 27.11 -8.89
N ILE A 575 3.36 26.67 -8.44
CA ILE A 575 2.79 25.36 -8.76
C ILE A 575 1.41 25.61 -9.35
N PHE A 576 1.13 24.98 -10.49
CA PHE A 576 -0.19 25.03 -11.14
C PHE A 576 -0.82 23.64 -11.06
N LEU A 577 -2.02 23.56 -10.50
CA LEU A 577 -2.82 22.34 -10.54
C LEU A 577 -3.65 22.34 -11.83
N MET A 578 -3.55 21.27 -12.61
CA MET A 578 -4.30 21.07 -13.84
C MET A 578 -5.19 19.84 -13.69
N GLY A 579 -6.42 19.92 -14.18
CA GLY A 579 -7.37 18.81 -14.18
C GLY A 579 -8.00 18.66 -15.57
N GLN A 580 -8.19 17.42 -15.99
CA GLN A 580 -8.85 17.08 -17.25
C GLN A 580 -9.82 15.91 -17.03
N LEU A 581 -11.01 16.02 -17.60
CA LEU A 581 -11.93 14.88 -17.66
C LEU A 581 -11.40 13.87 -18.68
N VAL A 582 -11.29 12.60 -18.27
CA VAL A 582 -10.78 11.51 -19.09
C VAL A 582 -11.81 10.38 -19.16
N TYR A 583 -11.79 9.65 -20.27
CA TYR A 583 -12.44 8.35 -20.37
C TYR A 583 -11.43 7.27 -19.99
N SER A 584 -11.82 6.32 -19.13
CA SER A 584 -11.00 5.19 -18.73
C SER A 584 -11.90 3.99 -18.48
N GLU A 585 -11.50 2.84 -19.01
CA GLU A 585 -12.14 1.54 -18.71
C GLU A 585 -11.63 0.96 -17.39
N ASP A 586 -10.35 1.21 -17.07
CA ASP A 586 -9.67 0.62 -15.91
C ASP A 586 -10.04 1.33 -14.59
N LEU A 587 -10.13 2.67 -14.57
CA LEU A 587 -10.40 3.43 -13.34
C LEU A 587 -11.75 3.07 -12.68
N PRO A 588 -12.89 3.01 -13.41
CA PRO A 588 -14.15 2.57 -12.82
C PRO A 588 -14.08 1.14 -12.27
N ASN A 589 -13.37 0.24 -12.94
CA ASN A 589 -13.21 -1.16 -12.54
C ASN A 589 -12.52 -1.32 -11.17
N MET A 590 -11.67 -0.36 -10.78
CA MET A 590 -10.93 -0.36 -9.51
C MET A 590 -11.68 0.24 -8.33
N VAL A 591 -12.81 0.90 -8.57
CA VAL A 591 -13.54 1.66 -7.52
C VAL A 591 -15.03 1.35 -7.47
N TYR A 592 -15.55 0.58 -8.42
CA TYR A 592 -16.96 0.27 -8.55
C TYR A 592 -17.16 -1.16 -9.09
N VAL A 593 -18.17 -1.87 -8.59
CA VAL A 593 -18.55 -3.21 -9.04
C VAL A 593 -19.74 -3.10 -9.99
N GLN A 594 -19.63 -3.71 -11.17
CA GLN A 594 -20.75 -3.81 -12.11
C GLN A 594 -21.62 -5.01 -11.75
N ASP A 595 -22.91 -4.76 -11.54
CA ASP A 595 -23.87 -5.79 -11.11
C ASP A 595 -23.85 -7.04 -12.01
N GLU A 596 -23.70 -6.87 -13.32
CA GLU A 596 -23.68 -7.98 -14.29
C GLU A 596 -22.50 -8.96 -14.17
N ASN A 597 -21.45 -8.58 -13.41
CA ASN A 597 -20.27 -9.42 -13.16
C ASN A 597 -20.43 -10.30 -11.91
N VAL A 598 -21.41 -9.98 -11.06
CA VAL A 598 -21.72 -10.70 -9.81
C VAL A 598 -23.13 -11.30 -9.79
N GLN A 599 -23.95 -11.02 -10.80
CA GLN A 599 -25.28 -11.60 -10.94
C GLN A 599 -25.22 -13.10 -11.27
N ARG A 600 -26.07 -13.87 -10.57
CA ARG A 600 -26.11 -15.34 -10.67
C ARG A 600 -26.59 -15.77 -12.05
N SER A 601 -25.96 -16.81 -12.60
CA SER A 601 -26.35 -17.44 -13.87
C SER A 601 -27.82 -17.92 -13.90
N SER A 602 -28.42 -18.24 -12.73
CA SER A 602 -29.83 -18.64 -12.61
C SER A 602 -30.85 -17.49 -12.78
N TYR A 603 -30.46 -16.23 -12.62
CA TYR A 603 -31.35 -15.08 -12.87
C TYR A 603 -31.52 -14.76 -14.37
N LEU A 604 -30.54 -15.13 -15.19
CA LEU A 604 -30.59 -14.97 -16.65
C LEU A 604 -31.63 -15.92 -17.30
N LEU A 605 -31.88 -17.08 -16.72
CA LEU A 605 -32.92 -18.01 -17.20
C LEU A 605 -34.35 -17.52 -16.94
N ASN A 606 -34.57 -16.73 -15.88
CA ASN A 606 -35.90 -16.22 -15.53
C ASN A 606 -36.26 -14.89 -16.21
N THR A 607 -35.28 -14.17 -16.77
CA THR A 607 -35.53 -12.91 -17.49
C THR A 607 -35.80 -13.13 -18.98
N VAL A 608 -35.25 -14.18 -19.59
CA VAL A 608 -35.52 -14.50 -21.02
C VAL A 608 -36.93 -15.07 -21.23
N CYS A 609 -37.57 -15.65 -20.20
CA CYS A 609 -38.93 -16.19 -20.31
C CYS A 609 -40.06 -15.17 -20.10
N ASN A 610 -39.77 -13.92 -19.71
CA ASN A 610 -40.79 -12.91 -19.38
C ASN A 610 -41.03 -11.85 -20.47
N HIS A 611 -40.47 -12.02 -21.68
CA HIS A 611 -40.66 -11.09 -22.80
C HIS A 611 -41.45 -11.66 -23.99
N THR A 612 -42.21 -12.73 -23.80
CA THR A 612 -43.20 -13.20 -24.78
C THR A 612 -44.50 -13.60 -24.09
N VAL A 613 -45.37 -12.62 -23.82
CA VAL A 613 -46.84 -12.68 -24.00
C VAL A 613 -47.34 -11.28 -24.31
#